data_AF-A0A1I8CQW2-F1
#
_entry.id   AF-A0A1I8CQW2-F1
#
_cell.length_a   1.000
_cell.length_b   1.000
_cell.length_c   1.000
_cell.angle_alpha   90.00
_cell.angle_beta   90.00
_cell.angle_gamma   90.00
#
_symmetry.space_group_name_H-M   'P 1'
#
loop_
_entity.id
_entity.type
_entity.pdbx_description
1 polymer ?
#
loop_
_entity_poly.entity_id
_entity_poly.type
_entity_poly.pdbx_seq_one_letter_code
_entity_poly.pdbx_strand_id
1 'polypeptide(L)'
;MNIRPAEHEDYIRIQNCNLMCLPENYQFKYFAYHALSWPQLSYVAEDMNGEIVGYVLAKMEEEDEEPHGHITSLAVKRSYRRLGIAKKMMDQTAKAMVENYNARYVSLHVRVGNKAALNLYKNSLKFEISEVEPKYYADLEDALAMKRYLVDFAKENNIEPANRETFFTAYDKNPPKKNGPKH
;
A
#
# COMPACT_ATOMS: atom_id res chain seq x y z
N MET A 1 -6.93 -17.96 -10.37
CA MET A 1 -6.65 -16.61 -9.84
C MET A 1 -5.15 -16.42 -9.82
N ASN A 2 -4.64 -15.62 -10.75
CA ASN A 2 -3.23 -15.32 -10.87
C ASN A 2 -2.94 -13.98 -10.19
N ILE A 3 -1.83 -13.85 -9.46
CA ILE A 3 -1.37 -12.56 -8.91
C ILE A 3 0.04 -12.34 -9.44
N ARG A 4 0.25 -11.21 -10.11
CA ARG A 4 1.51 -10.87 -10.77
C ARG A 4 1.80 -9.37 -10.69
N PRO A 5 3.05 -8.94 -10.89
CA PRO A 5 3.36 -7.52 -11.09
C PRO A 5 2.52 -6.95 -12.23
N ALA A 6 2.11 -5.69 -12.09
CA ALA A 6 1.40 -4.95 -13.12
C ALA A 6 2.35 -4.62 -14.26
N GLU A 7 1.90 -4.85 -15.50
CA GLU A 7 2.61 -4.48 -16.70
C GLU A 7 2.04 -3.18 -17.28
N HIS A 8 2.80 -2.53 -18.16
CA HIS A 8 2.40 -1.26 -18.77
C HIS A 8 1.02 -1.30 -19.45
N GLU A 9 0.65 -2.42 -20.08
CA GLU A 9 -0.66 -2.65 -20.71
C GLU A 9 -1.82 -2.78 -19.71
N ASP A 10 -1.52 -3.06 -18.44
CA ASP A 10 -2.55 -3.24 -17.41
C ASP A 10 -3.14 -1.92 -16.93
N TYR A 11 -2.44 -0.80 -17.04
CA TYR A 11 -2.82 0.43 -16.33
C TYR A 11 -4.16 1.02 -16.79
N ILE A 12 -4.56 0.80 -18.05
CA ILE A 12 -5.91 1.16 -18.51
C ILE A 12 -6.96 0.27 -17.83
N ARG A 13 -6.69 -1.04 -17.72
CA ARG A 13 -7.57 -2.01 -17.05
C ARG A 13 -7.62 -1.78 -15.53
N ILE A 14 -6.52 -1.36 -14.92
CA ILE A 14 -6.45 -0.92 -13.52
C ILE A 14 -7.31 0.33 -13.31
N GLN A 15 -7.20 1.35 -14.17
CA GLN A 15 -8.02 2.55 -14.09
C GLN A 15 -9.51 2.21 -14.21
N ASN A 16 -9.90 1.34 -15.14
CA ASN A 16 -11.27 0.87 -15.27
C ASN A 16 -11.73 0.12 -14.00
N CYS A 17 -10.87 -0.70 -13.41
CA CYS A 17 -11.19 -1.37 -12.15
C CYS A 17 -11.35 -0.40 -10.98
N ASN A 18 -10.56 0.69 -10.93
CA ASN A 18 -10.68 1.77 -9.95
C ASN A 18 -12.05 2.45 -10.05
N LEU A 19 -12.42 2.91 -11.25
CA LEU A 19 -13.71 3.55 -11.55
C LEU A 19 -14.91 2.70 -11.13
N MET A 20 -14.83 1.38 -11.29
CA MET A 20 -15.90 0.46 -10.93
C MET A 20 -15.99 0.13 -9.44
N CYS A 21 -14.93 0.39 -8.67
CA CYS A 21 -14.81 -0.09 -7.29
C CYS A 21 -14.74 1.03 -6.24
N LEU A 22 -14.26 2.21 -6.60
CA LEU A 22 -13.90 3.27 -5.65
C LEU A 22 -14.43 4.64 -6.11
N PRO A 23 -14.81 5.52 -5.17
CA PRO A 23 -15.15 6.90 -5.49
C PRO A 23 -13.91 7.79 -5.74
N GLU A 24 -12.75 7.46 -5.15
CA GLU A 24 -11.49 8.16 -5.39
C GLU A 24 -10.88 7.74 -6.73
N ASN A 25 -10.96 8.65 -7.71
CA ASN A 25 -10.53 8.44 -9.08
C ASN A 25 -9.41 9.40 -9.48
N TYR A 26 -8.55 8.96 -10.39
CA TYR A 26 -7.39 9.72 -10.85
C TYR A 26 -7.34 9.80 -12.38
N GLN A 27 -6.71 10.86 -12.89
CA GLN A 27 -6.38 10.93 -14.32
C GLN A 27 -5.34 9.89 -14.69
N PHE A 28 -5.37 9.41 -15.94
CA PHE A 28 -4.45 8.38 -16.42
C PHE A 28 -2.97 8.76 -16.26
N LYS A 29 -2.63 10.06 -16.37
CA LYS A 29 -1.27 10.57 -16.09
C LYS A 29 -0.74 10.11 -14.73
N TYR A 30 -1.59 10.03 -13.71
CA TYR A 30 -1.18 9.60 -12.37
C TYR A 30 -0.92 8.09 -12.31
N PHE A 31 -1.71 7.28 -13.02
CA PHE A 31 -1.44 5.85 -13.18
C PHE A 31 -0.12 5.60 -13.92
N ALA A 32 0.11 6.33 -15.03
CA ALA A 32 1.36 6.25 -15.79
C ALA A 32 2.57 6.69 -14.96
N TYR A 33 2.43 7.71 -14.11
CA TYR A 33 3.50 8.13 -13.19
C TYR A 33 3.92 6.97 -12.26
N HIS A 34 2.98 6.23 -11.67
CA HIS A 34 3.32 5.07 -10.85
C HIS A 34 4.00 3.97 -11.65
N ALA A 35 3.49 3.68 -12.86
CA ALA A 35 4.02 2.66 -13.75
C ALA A 35 5.48 2.91 -14.14
N LEU A 36 5.83 4.17 -14.37
CA LEU A 36 7.14 4.56 -14.87
C LEU A 36 8.15 4.81 -13.74
N SER A 37 7.70 5.30 -12.57
CA SER A 37 8.57 5.59 -11.44
C SER A 37 8.87 4.34 -10.60
N TRP A 38 7.87 3.48 -10.35
CA TRP A 38 8.03 2.30 -9.49
C TRP A 38 7.37 1.04 -10.08
N PRO A 39 7.85 0.55 -11.24
CA PRO A 39 7.22 -0.55 -11.98
C PRO A 39 7.12 -1.86 -11.18
N GLN A 40 7.94 -2.05 -10.14
CA GLN A 40 7.96 -3.26 -9.32
C GLN A 40 6.86 -3.28 -8.23
N LEU A 41 6.22 -2.15 -7.94
CA LEU A 41 5.39 -2.01 -6.73
C LEU A 41 3.90 -2.27 -6.94
N SER A 42 3.41 -2.15 -8.16
CA SER A 42 2.00 -2.38 -8.45
C SER A 42 1.75 -3.83 -8.84
N TYR A 43 0.65 -4.40 -8.36
CA TYR A 43 0.27 -5.79 -8.61
C TYR A 43 -1.17 -5.88 -9.09
N VAL A 44 -1.45 -6.87 -9.92
CA VAL A 44 -2.81 -7.18 -10.39
C VAL A 44 -3.19 -8.61 -10.00
N ALA A 45 -4.50 -8.81 -9.82
CA ALA A 45 -5.10 -10.13 -9.71
C ALA A 45 -5.98 -10.37 -10.93
N GLU A 46 -5.73 -11.49 -11.62
CA GLU A 46 -6.44 -11.89 -12.83
C GLU A 46 -7.22 -13.19 -12.62
N ASP A 47 -8.43 -13.25 -13.18
CA ASP A 47 -9.18 -14.49 -13.26
C ASP A 47 -8.65 -15.42 -14.36
N MET A 48 -9.35 -16.54 -14.60
CA MET A 48 -8.91 -17.54 -15.58
C MET A 48 -9.01 -17.05 -17.04
N ASN A 49 -9.73 -15.96 -17.28
CA ASN A 49 -9.92 -15.36 -18.61
C ASN A 49 -8.95 -14.19 -18.85
N GLY A 50 -8.07 -13.88 -17.89
CA GLY A 50 -7.17 -12.72 -17.96
C GLY A 50 -7.86 -11.39 -17.64
N GLU A 51 -9.06 -11.41 -17.04
CA GLU A 51 -9.72 -10.19 -16.60
C GLU A 51 -9.09 -9.72 -15.27
N ILE A 52 -8.73 -8.44 -15.18
CA ILE A 52 -8.29 -7.84 -13.91
C ILE A 52 -9.50 -7.74 -12.98
N VAL A 53 -9.41 -8.45 -11.85
CA VAL A 53 -10.45 -8.50 -10.82
C VAL A 53 -10.05 -7.78 -9.53
N GLY A 54 -8.78 -7.40 -9.43
CA GLY A 54 -8.27 -6.53 -8.38
C GLY A 54 -6.88 -6.03 -8.71
N TYR A 55 -6.45 -4.98 -8.01
CA TYR A 55 -5.12 -4.41 -8.16
C TYR A 55 -4.67 -3.72 -6.87
N VAL A 56 -3.35 -3.53 -6.75
CA VAL A 56 -2.70 -2.57 -5.84
C VAL A 56 -1.89 -1.61 -6.70
N LEU A 57 -2.12 -0.32 -6.52
CA LEU A 57 -1.33 0.77 -7.07
C LEU A 57 -0.52 1.38 -5.92
N ALA A 58 0.80 1.37 -6.03
CA ALA A 58 1.69 1.78 -4.95
C ALA A 58 2.91 2.54 -5.46
N LYS A 59 3.48 3.37 -4.58
CA LYS A 59 4.66 4.20 -4.82
C LYS A 59 5.62 4.16 -3.63
N MET A 60 6.82 4.71 -3.81
CA MET A 60 7.67 5.13 -2.70
C MET A 60 7.40 6.60 -2.35
N GLU A 61 7.55 6.94 -1.08
CA GLU A 61 7.67 8.34 -0.64
C GLU A 61 9.16 8.62 -0.42
N GLU A 62 9.71 9.51 -1.25
CA GLU A 62 11.15 9.78 -1.35
C GLU A 62 11.58 11.03 -0.57
N GLU A 63 10.62 11.84 -0.11
CA GLU A 63 10.87 13.10 0.61
C GLU A 63 11.13 12.90 2.11
N ASP A 64 10.82 11.71 2.65
CA ASP A 64 10.98 11.39 4.07
C ASP A 64 12.39 10.89 4.40
N GLU A 65 12.85 11.17 5.62
CA GLU A 65 14.15 10.68 6.13
C GLU A 65 14.23 9.14 6.15
N GLU A 66 13.09 8.47 6.36
CA GLU A 66 12.99 7.02 6.38
C GLU A 66 12.28 6.51 5.11
N PRO A 67 12.96 5.71 4.25
CA PRO A 67 12.35 5.18 3.03
C PRO A 67 11.11 4.35 3.36
N HIS A 68 9.98 4.68 2.75
CA HIS A 68 8.75 3.95 2.99
C HIS A 68 7.83 3.96 1.76
N GLY A 69 7.03 2.90 1.65
CA GLY A 69 6.06 2.80 0.56
C GLY A 69 4.73 3.43 0.92
N HIS A 70 3.93 3.76 -0.09
CA HIS A 70 2.55 4.24 0.07
C HIS A 70 1.61 3.48 -0.85
N ILE A 71 0.47 3.02 -0.32
CA ILE A 71 -0.60 2.41 -1.09
C ILE A 71 -1.56 3.50 -1.56
N THR A 72 -1.36 3.94 -2.80
CA THR A 72 -2.21 4.93 -3.45
C THR A 72 -3.63 4.42 -3.65
N SER A 73 -3.80 3.15 -4.07
CA SER A 73 -5.12 2.58 -4.28
C SER A 73 -5.11 1.05 -4.25
N LEU A 74 -6.13 0.46 -3.63
CA LEU A 74 -6.35 -0.99 -3.57
C LEU A 74 -7.83 -1.26 -3.82
N ALA A 75 -8.12 -2.10 -4.82
CA ALA A 75 -9.48 -2.54 -5.09
C ALA A 75 -9.54 -4.02 -5.46
N VAL A 76 -10.64 -4.65 -5.09
CA VAL A 76 -11.05 -5.97 -5.56
C VAL A 76 -12.54 -5.91 -5.89
N LYS A 77 -12.91 -6.35 -7.11
CA LYS A 77 -14.30 -6.46 -7.57
C LYS A 77 -15.13 -7.25 -6.58
N ARG A 78 -16.37 -6.82 -6.34
CA ARG A 78 -17.23 -7.36 -5.27
C ARG A 78 -17.40 -8.89 -5.33
N SER A 79 -17.56 -9.46 -6.52
CA SER A 79 -17.68 -10.90 -6.78
C SER A 79 -16.45 -11.72 -6.40
N TYR A 80 -15.28 -11.07 -6.27
CA TYR A 80 -13.99 -11.71 -5.97
C TYR A 80 -13.48 -11.39 -4.55
N ARG A 81 -14.27 -10.71 -3.72
CA ARG A 81 -13.92 -10.40 -2.32
C ARG A 81 -14.00 -11.64 -1.44
N ARG A 82 -13.35 -11.58 -0.27
CA ARG A 82 -13.25 -12.67 0.73
C ARG A 82 -12.48 -13.92 0.26
N LEU A 83 -11.76 -13.84 -0.85
CA LEU A 83 -10.87 -14.89 -1.36
C LEU A 83 -9.39 -14.66 -0.96
N GLY A 84 -9.12 -13.71 -0.06
CA GLY A 84 -7.76 -13.36 0.38
C GLY A 84 -6.91 -12.61 -0.66
N ILE A 85 -7.49 -12.23 -1.81
CA ILE A 85 -6.78 -11.60 -2.94
C ILE A 85 -6.08 -10.30 -2.52
N ALA A 86 -6.81 -9.41 -1.84
CA ALA A 86 -6.26 -8.13 -1.38
C ALA A 86 -5.04 -8.32 -0.47
N LYS A 87 -5.11 -9.28 0.48
CA LYS A 87 -3.98 -9.58 1.37
C LYS A 87 -2.76 -10.05 0.57
N LYS A 88 -2.95 -10.97 -0.37
CA LYS A 88 -1.86 -11.52 -1.19
C LYS A 88 -1.19 -10.43 -2.04
N MET A 89 -1.96 -9.56 -2.71
CA MET A 89 -1.39 -8.45 -3.49
C MET A 89 -0.63 -7.47 -2.59
N MET A 90 -1.17 -7.14 -1.41
CA MET A 90 -0.52 -6.26 -0.44
C MET A 90 0.79 -6.84 0.11
N ASP A 91 0.84 -8.14 0.39
CA ASP A 91 2.07 -8.80 0.85
C ASP A 91 3.14 -8.84 -0.27
N GLN A 92 2.75 -9.06 -1.53
CA GLN A 92 3.67 -8.97 -2.67
C GLN A 92 4.20 -7.54 -2.88
N THR A 93 3.32 -6.55 -2.77
CA THR A 93 3.69 -5.13 -2.85
C THR A 93 4.67 -4.76 -1.74
N ALA A 94 4.38 -5.13 -0.49
CA ALA A 94 5.25 -4.90 0.65
C ALA A 94 6.61 -5.58 0.48
N LYS A 95 6.63 -6.81 -0.03
CA LYS A 95 7.87 -7.52 -0.36
C LYS A 95 8.69 -6.75 -1.39
N ALA A 96 8.08 -6.32 -2.50
CA ALA A 96 8.77 -5.56 -3.54
C ALA A 96 9.33 -4.22 -3.02
N MET A 97 8.61 -3.55 -2.12
CA MET A 97 9.08 -2.32 -1.46
C MET A 97 10.35 -2.56 -0.62
N VAL A 98 10.45 -3.69 0.07
CA VAL A 98 11.64 -4.08 0.83
C VAL A 98 12.80 -4.43 -0.10
N GLU A 99 12.55 -5.33 -1.06
CA GLU A 99 13.58 -5.88 -1.96
C GLU A 99 14.22 -4.83 -2.88
N ASN A 100 13.45 -3.82 -3.30
CA ASN A 100 13.92 -2.84 -4.29
C ASN A 100 14.29 -1.49 -3.66
N TYR A 101 13.70 -1.14 -2.51
CA TYR A 101 13.76 0.22 -1.99
C TYR A 101 14.05 0.31 -0.49
N ASN A 102 14.32 -0.80 0.19
CA ASN A 102 14.56 -0.82 1.65
C ASN A 102 13.42 -0.18 2.47
N ALA A 103 12.18 -0.23 1.96
CA ALA A 103 11.04 0.41 2.62
C ALA A 103 10.85 -0.14 4.04
N ARG A 104 10.91 0.75 5.03
CA ARG A 104 10.83 0.40 6.46
C ARG A 104 9.43 0.19 6.95
N TYR A 105 8.49 0.87 6.33
CA TYR A 105 7.06 0.67 6.50
C TYR A 105 6.34 0.92 5.17
N VAL A 106 5.07 0.58 5.16
CA VAL A 106 4.13 1.00 4.11
C VAL A 106 2.97 1.74 4.75
N SER A 107 2.60 2.88 4.17
CA SER A 107 1.51 3.74 4.63
C SER A 107 0.30 3.69 3.70
N LEU A 108 -0.86 4.07 4.23
CA LEU A 108 -2.09 4.30 3.46
C LEU A 108 -3.05 5.21 4.22
N HIS A 109 -4.04 5.73 3.51
CA HIS A 109 -5.20 6.42 4.07
C HIS A 109 -6.46 5.59 3.87
N VAL A 110 -7.32 5.56 4.89
CA VAL A 110 -8.61 4.87 4.81
C VAL A 110 -9.72 5.68 5.49
N ARG A 111 -10.86 5.79 4.82
CA ARG A 111 -12.11 6.37 5.35
C ARG A 111 -12.47 5.73 6.70
N VAL A 112 -12.79 6.56 7.70
CA VAL A 112 -13.22 6.09 9.03
C VAL A 112 -14.45 5.19 8.95
N GLY A 113 -15.35 5.42 7.99
CA GLY A 113 -16.56 4.62 7.77
C GLY A 113 -16.33 3.28 7.07
N ASN A 114 -15.15 3.04 6.47
CA ASN A 114 -14.90 1.83 5.67
C ASN A 114 -14.52 0.61 6.54
N LYS A 115 -15.52 0.07 7.25
CA LYS A 115 -15.35 -1.07 8.18
C LYS A 115 -14.67 -2.29 7.54
N ALA A 116 -14.96 -2.57 6.27
CA ALA A 116 -14.38 -3.71 5.56
C ALA A 116 -12.87 -3.54 5.32
N ALA A 117 -12.45 -2.36 4.84
CA ALA A 117 -11.03 -2.05 4.65
C ALA A 117 -10.30 -1.97 6.00
N LEU A 118 -10.91 -1.37 7.02
CA LEU A 118 -10.32 -1.32 8.37
C LEU A 118 -10.07 -2.72 8.95
N ASN A 119 -11.00 -3.65 8.77
CA ASN A 119 -10.81 -5.04 9.19
C ASN A 119 -9.68 -5.72 8.41
N LEU A 120 -9.59 -5.49 7.09
CA LEU A 120 -8.50 -6.01 6.26
C LEU A 120 -7.15 -5.48 6.75
N TYR A 121 -7.00 -4.15 6.85
CA TYR A 121 -5.73 -3.51 7.18
C TYR A 121 -5.27 -3.85 8.60
N LYS A 122 -6.15 -3.72 9.61
CA LYS A 122 -5.78 -4.02 11.01
C LYS A 122 -5.55 -5.51 11.23
N ASN A 123 -6.56 -6.33 10.95
CA ASN A 123 -6.59 -7.71 11.44
C ASN A 123 -5.86 -8.68 10.52
N SER A 124 -5.87 -8.43 9.21
CA SER A 124 -5.24 -9.36 8.24
C SER A 124 -3.84 -8.93 7.83
N LEU A 125 -3.54 -7.63 7.85
CA LEU A 125 -2.30 -7.05 7.34
C LEU A 125 -1.45 -6.38 8.41
N LYS A 126 -1.88 -6.39 9.68
CA LYS A 126 -1.14 -5.81 10.82
C LYS A 126 -0.79 -4.32 10.64
N PHE A 127 -1.66 -3.55 9.99
CA PHE A 127 -1.53 -2.08 9.98
C PHE A 127 -1.99 -1.49 11.31
N GLU A 128 -1.26 -0.49 11.79
CA GLU A 128 -1.56 0.30 12.97
C GLU A 128 -2.05 1.69 12.53
N ILE A 129 -2.93 2.31 13.31
CA ILE A 129 -3.33 3.71 13.07
C ILE A 129 -2.20 4.59 13.58
N SER A 130 -1.69 5.48 12.73
CA SER A 130 -0.72 6.51 13.13
C SER A 130 -1.39 7.82 13.51
N GLU A 131 -2.36 8.26 12.71
CA GLU A 131 -2.99 9.58 12.86
C GLU A 131 -4.44 9.57 12.34
N VAL A 132 -5.24 10.53 12.81
CA VAL A 132 -6.55 10.87 12.23
C VAL A 132 -6.40 12.19 11.50
N GLU A 133 -6.68 12.20 10.21
CA GLU A 133 -6.61 13.38 9.36
C GLU A 133 -8.02 13.94 9.12
N PRO A 134 -8.38 15.07 9.75
CA PRO A 134 -9.73 15.59 9.70
C PRO A 134 -10.07 16.13 8.31
N LYS A 135 -11.27 15.82 7.82
CA LYS A 135 -11.81 16.29 6.52
C LYS A 135 -10.87 16.02 5.33
N TYR A 136 -10.20 14.88 5.36
CA TYR A 136 -9.23 14.48 4.33
C TYR A 136 -9.88 14.26 2.96
N TYR A 137 -11.04 13.60 2.94
CA TYR A 137 -11.73 13.28 1.69
C TYR A 137 -12.58 14.47 1.20
N ALA A 138 -12.90 14.49 -0.09
CA ALA A 138 -13.61 15.60 -0.73
C ALA A 138 -15.02 15.86 -0.15
N ASP A 139 -15.65 14.83 0.40
CA ASP A 139 -16.93 14.90 1.14
C ASP A 139 -16.75 15.25 2.62
N LEU A 140 -15.56 15.69 3.01
CA LEU A 140 -15.16 16.08 4.35
C LEU A 140 -15.18 14.93 5.37
N GLU A 141 -15.21 13.67 4.91
CA GLU A 141 -14.96 12.53 5.78
C GLU A 141 -13.50 12.51 6.24
N ASP A 142 -13.28 12.18 7.51
CA ASP A 142 -11.94 12.01 8.08
C ASP A 142 -11.26 10.74 7.52
N ALA A 143 -9.94 10.76 7.42
CA ALA A 143 -9.12 9.60 7.12
C ALA A 143 -8.38 9.11 8.37
N LEU A 144 -8.15 7.80 8.42
CA LEU A 144 -7.11 7.23 9.28
C LEU A 144 -5.86 7.03 8.43
N ALA A 145 -4.77 7.70 8.79
CA ALA A 145 -3.45 7.34 8.31
C ALA A 145 -3.01 6.06 9.04
N MET A 146 -2.60 5.05 8.27
CA MET A 146 -2.20 3.76 8.81
C MET A 146 -0.82 3.36 8.31
N LYS A 147 -0.04 2.67 9.15
CA LYS A 147 1.30 2.17 8.83
C LYS A 147 1.42 0.69 9.14
N ARG A 148 2.13 -0.05 8.29
CA ARG A 148 2.59 -1.43 8.57
C ARG A 148 4.12 -1.44 8.50
N TYR A 149 4.76 -1.75 9.61
CA TYR A 149 6.22 -1.88 9.66
C TYR A 149 6.68 -3.13 8.91
N LEU A 150 7.70 -2.95 8.07
CA LEU A 150 8.18 -3.98 7.15
C LEU A 150 9.45 -4.68 7.63
N VAL A 151 10.15 -4.16 8.65
CA VAL A 151 11.34 -4.81 9.21
C VAL A 151 11.01 -6.20 9.79
N ASP A 152 10.01 -6.27 10.68
CA ASP A 152 9.59 -7.53 11.28
C ASP A 152 8.89 -8.44 10.25
N PHE A 153 8.11 -7.87 9.31
CA PHE A 153 7.55 -8.61 8.18
C PHE A 153 8.64 -9.27 7.32
N ALA A 154 9.72 -8.54 7.00
CA ALA A 154 10.83 -9.07 6.21
C ALA A 154 11.55 -10.21 6.94
N LYS A 155 11.78 -10.06 8.25
CA LYS A 155 12.35 -11.12 9.10
C LYS A 155 11.45 -12.37 9.15
N GLU A 156 10.15 -12.19 9.41
CA GLU A 156 9.17 -13.28 9.49
C GLU A 156 9.06 -14.08 8.18
N ASN A 157 9.31 -13.43 7.03
CA ASN A 157 9.11 -14.02 5.71
C ASN A 157 10.42 -14.29 4.94
N ASN A 158 11.58 -14.14 5.58
CA ASN A 158 12.92 -14.30 4.97
C ASN A 158 13.09 -13.49 3.67
N ILE A 159 12.66 -12.23 3.70
CA ILE A 159 12.78 -11.30 2.57
C ILE A 159 14.15 -10.61 2.64
N GLU A 160 14.92 -10.65 1.55
CA GLU A 160 16.19 -9.94 1.47
C GLU A 160 15.97 -8.50 1.02
N PRO A 161 16.36 -7.49 1.83
CA PRO A 161 16.20 -6.09 1.47
C PRO A 161 17.25 -5.65 0.43
N ALA A 162 16.98 -4.55 -0.29
CA ALA A 162 17.90 -3.96 -1.27
C ALA A 162 19.31 -3.68 -0.71
N ASN A 163 19.40 -3.28 0.56
CA ASN A 163 20.65 -3.17 1.31
C ASN A 163 20.43 -3.64 2.75
N ARG A 164 20.99 -4.81 3.08
CA ARG A 164 20.86 -5.49 4.37
C ARG A 164 21.40 -4.68 5.55
N GLU A 165 22.54 -4.04 5.38
CA GLU A 165 23.19 -3.27 6.43
C GLU A 165 22.33 -2.06 6.80
N THR A 166 21.95 -1.25 5.84
CA THR A 166 21.13 -0.07 6.13
C THR A 166 19.71 -0.43 6.54
N PHE A 167 19.18 -1.61 6.18
CA PHE A 167 17.82 -2.05 6.51
C PHE A 167 17.67 -2.68 7.90
N PHE A 168 18.70 -3.31 8.48
CA PHE A 168 18.54 -3.92 9.81
C PHE A 168 19.18 -3.12 10.95
N THR A 169 20.03 -2.14 10.65
CA THR A 169 20.87 -1.48 11.67
C THR A 169 20.17 -0.34 12.42
N ALA A 170 19.09 0.24 11.88
CA ALA A 170 18.40 1.41 12.48
C ALA A 170 17.12 1.11 13.28
N TYR A 171 16.80 -0.16 13.57
CA TYR A 171 15.54 -0.48 14.24
C TYR A 171 15.67 -0.37 15.77
N ASP A 172 15.70 0.87 16.27
CA ASP A 172 15.50 1.16 17.68
C ASP A 172 14.00 1.45 17.91
N LYS A 173 13.32 0.59 18.68
CA LYS A 173 11.84 0.63 18.87
C LYS A 173 11.34 1.86 19.65
N ASN A 174 12.14 2.89 19.86
CA ASN A 174 11.78 4.09 20.62
C ASN A 174 12.33 5.37 19.96
N PRO A 175 11.54 6.10 19.15
CA PRO A 175 11.90 7.47 18.85
C PRO A 175 11.90 8.28 20.16
N PRO A 176 12.88 9.18 20.39
CA PRO A 176 12.83 10.07 21.54
C PRO A 176 11.53 10.87 21.48
N LYS A 177 10.76 10.85 22.56
CA LYS A 177 9.60 11.74 22.72
C LYS A 177 10.08 13.17 22.45
N LYS A 178 9.61 13.79 21.35
CA LYS A 178 9.76 15.23 21.14
C LYS A 178 9.06 15.91 22.32
N ASN A 179 9.83 16.32 23.33
CA ASN A 179 9.36 17.24 24.33
C ASN A 179 9.03 18.53 23.59
N GLY A 180 7.73 18.78 23.37
CA GLY A 180 7.25 20.04 22.80
C GLY A 180 7.76 21.22 23.63
N PRO A 181 7.93 22.40 23.01
CA PRO A 181 8.41 23.58 23.70
C PRO A 181 7.44 23.92 24.84
N LYS A 182 8.00 24.06 26.04
CA LYS A 182 7.29 24.68 27.17
C LYS A 182 7.06 26.14 26.81
N HIS A 183 5.82 26.49 26.50
CA HIS A 183 5.32 27.85 26.59
C HIS A 183 4.55 28.00 27.91
#